data_AF-A0A385SSB1-F1
#
_entry.id   AF-A0A385SSB1-F1
#
_cell.length_a   1.000
_cell.length_b   1.000
_cell.length_c   1.000
_cell.angle_alpha   90.00
_cell.angle_beta   90.00
_cell.angle_gamma   90.00
#
_symmetry.space_group_name_H-M   'P 1'
#
loop_
_entity.id
_entity.type
_entity.pdbx_description
1 polymer ?
#
loop_
_entity_poly.entity_id
_entity_poly.type
_entity_poly.pdbx_seq_one_letter_code
_entity_poly.pdbx_strand_id
1 'polypeptide(L)'
;MANVRITHAVDPKLNHNCDAIHIADYVMEEVILPPTQKEKARKCVHIVVTGKNFRAVAQPLFAFVGKTPVRFLRISPDERSIEGILLDMPEDDAHVDVVLGDQDHARHPRPFKKEMIKRIKS
;
A
#
# COMPACT_ATOMS: atom_id res chain seq x y z
N MET A 1 42.57 7.93 10.94
CA MET A 1 41.34 7.38 10.32
C MET A 1 41.21 5.94 10.76
N ALA A 2 40.25 5.62 11.64
CA ALA A 2 40.11 4.27 12.19
C ALA A 2 39.35 3.37 11.21
N ASN A 3 40.05 2.37 10.66
CA ASN A 3 39.44 1.29 9.90
C ASN A 3 38.65 0.39 10.85
N VAL A 4 37.34 0.61 10.95
CA VAL A 4 36.44 -0.28 11.68
C VAL A 4 36.23 -1.53 10.82
N ARG A 5 37.01 -2.58 11.09
CA ARG A 5 36.72 -3.93 10.59
C ARG A 5 35.60 -4.51 11.45
N ILE A 6 34.42 -4.70 10.86
CA ILE A 6 33.31 -5.43 11.51
C ILE A 6 33.74 -6.90 11.60
N THR A 7 34.14 -7.34 12.79
CA THR A 7 34.70 -8.68 13.06
C THR A 7 33.66 -9.71 13.52
N HIS A 8 32.39 -9.32 13.60
CA HIS A 8 31.34 -10.21 14.07
C HIS A 8 30.49 -10.64 12.88
N ALA A 9 30.42 -11.96 12.63
CA ALA A 9 29.41 -12.51 11.75
C ALA A 9 28.05 -12.07 12.31
N VAL A 10 27.28 -11.31 11.51
CA VAL A 10 25.92 -10.92 11.88
C VAL A 10 25.15 -12.21 12.14
N ASP A 11 24.58 -12.36 13.35
CA ASP A 11 23.79 -13.52 13.73
C ASP A 11 22.73 -13.77 12.63
N PRO A 12 22.64 -14.99 12.03
CA PRO A 12 21.62 -15.29 11.01
C PRO A 12 20.21 -14.93 11.47
N LYS A 13 19.96 -14.94 12.79
CA LYS A 13 18.68 -14.56 13.40
C LYS A 13 18.33 -13.08 13.24
N LEU A 14 19.31 -12.20 13.06
CA LEU A 14 19.10 -10.77 12.77
C LEU A 14 18.78 -10.49 11.30
N ASN A 15 18.87 -11.51 10.43
CA ASN A 15 18.60 -11.39 8.99
C ASN A 15 17.17 -11.81 8.60
N HIS A 16 16.35 -12.23 9.56
CA HIS A 16 14.99 -12.74 9.31
C HIS A 16 13.95 -11.62 9.33
N ASN A 17 13.86 -10.86 8.25
CA ASN A 17 12.61 -10.23 7.73
C ASN A 17 12.88 -9.05 6.77
N CYS A 18 14.13 -8.84 6.34
CA CYS A 18 14.42 -7.78 5.37
C CYS A 18 13.76 -8.00 4.00
N ASP A 19 13.25 -9.20 3.71
CA ASP A 19 12.60 -9.54 2.44
C ASP A 19 11.07 -9.47 2.49
N ALA A 20 10.45 -9.42 3.67
CA ALA A 20 9.00 -9.39 3.80
C ALA A 20 8.45 -8.03 3.35
N ILE A 21 7.24 -8.02 2.78
CA ILE A 21 6.55 -6.77 2.49
C ILE A 21 6.26 -6.02 3.79
N HIS A 22 6.43 -4.70 3.76
CA HIS A 22 6.17 -3.85 4.92
C HIS A 22 5.47 -2.58 4.49
N ILE A 23 4.37 -2.26 5.16
CA ILE A 23 3.64 -1.01 4.95
C ILE A 23 4.06 -0.02 6.03
N ALA A 24 4.70 1.07 5.60
CA ALA A 24 5.18 2.12 6.49
C ALA A 24 4.12 3.19 6.76
N ASP A 25 3.40 3.61 5.71
CA ASP A 25 2.33 4.61 5.81
C ASP A 25 1.37 4.49 4.61
N TYR A 26 0.22 5.14 4.67
CA TYR A 26 -0.67 5.30 3.53
C TYR A 26 -1.36 6.67 3.54
N VAL A 27 -1.63 7.18 2.34
CA VAL A 27 -2.39 8.42 2.15
C VAL A 27 -3.61 8.16 1.28
N MET A 28 -4.68 8.91 1.54
CA MET A 28 -5.93 8.81 0.80
C MET A 28 -6.42 10.18 0.38
N GLU A 29 -6.80 10.30 -0.89
CA GLU A 29 -7.29 11.54 -1.48
C GLU A 29 -8.56 11.28 -2.28
N GLU A 30 -9.54 12.18 -2.20
CA GLU A 30 -10.69 12.11 -3.08
C GLU A 30 -10.29 12.49 -4.50
N VAL A 31 -10.69 11.67 -5.47
CA VAL A 31 -10.47 11.91 -6.89
C VAL A 31 -11.76 11.74 -7.66
N ILE A 32 -11.88 12.44 -8.78
CA ILE A 32 -12.97 12.25 -9.73
C ILE A 32 -12.43 11.38 -10.85
N LEU A 33 -12.94 10.15 -10.96
CA LEU A 33 -12.65 9.35 -12.14
C LEU A 33 -13.38 9.96 -13.34
N PRO A 34 -12.69 10.18 -14.47
CA PRO A 34 -13.32 10.69 -15.67
C PRO A 34 -14.38 9.70 -16.16
N PRO A 35 -15.44 10.19 -16.82
CA PRO A 35 -16.47 9.32 -17.36
C PRO A 35 -15.85 8.40 -18.41
N THR A 36 -16.20 7.11 -18.36
CA THR A 36 -15.89 6.17 -19.43
C THR A 36 -17.11 6.04 -20.35
N GLN A 37 -16.99 5.34 -21.49
CA GLN A 37 -18.14 5.09 -22.39
C GLN A 37 -19.32 4.39 -21.68
N LYS A 38 -19.09 3.76 -20.53
CA LYS A 38 -20.10 2.99 -19.77
C LYS A 38 -20.49 3.62 -18.43
N GLU A 39 -19.71 4.54 -17.88
CA GLU A 39 -19.92 5.06 -16.52
C GLU A 39 -19.82 6.59 -16.45
N LYS A 40 -20.74 7.21 -15.69
CA LYS A 40 -20.68 8.64 -15.34
C LYS A 40 -19.48 8.91 -14.44
N ALA A 41 -19.01 10.16 -14.47
CA ALA A 41 -17.96 10.62 -13.55
C ALA A 41 -18.34 10.27 -12.11
N ARG A 42 -17.47 9.55 -11.40
CA ARG A 42 -17.71 9.03 -10.05
C ARG A 42 -16.63 9.54 -9.12
N LYS A 43 -17.07 10.01 -7.95
CA LYS A 43 -16.19 10.36 -6.83
C LYS A 43 -15.67 9.08 -6.20
N CYS A 44 -14.35 8.92 -6.18
CA CYS A 44 -13.64 7.76 -5.66
C CYS A 44 -12.55 8.21 -4.69
N VAL A 45 -11.88 7.25 -4.04
CA VAL A 45 -10.74 7.53 -3.17
C VAL A 45 -9.49 6.93 -3.80
N HIS A 46 -8.51 7.77 -4.13
CA HIS A 46 -7.16 7.34 -4.47
C HIS A 46 -6.40 7.01 -3.21
N ILE A 47 -5.77 5.84 -3.17
CA ILE A 47 -4.92 5.39 -2.07
C ILE A 47 -3.50 5.21 -2.59
N VAL A 48 -2.53 5.73 -1.83
CA VAL A 48 -1.11 5.45 -2.02
C VAL A 48 -0.60 4.80 -0.75
N VAL A 49 -0.17 3.56 -0.87
CA VAL A 49 0.42 2.77 0.20
C VAL A 49 1.94 2.82 0.04
N THR A 50 2.65 3.32 1.04
CA THR A 50 4.11 3.44 1.02
C THR A 50 4.75 2.40 1.93
N GLY A 51 5.91 1.88 1.53
CA GLY A 51 6.47 0.72 2.18
C GLY A 51 7.79 0.27 1.59
N LYS A 52 8.10 -1.00 1.83
CA LYS A 52 9.32 -1.66 1.36
C LYS A 52 8.97 -3.03 0.78
N ASN A 53 9.83 -3.46 -0.15
CA ASN A 53 9.79 -4.78 -0.78
C ASN A 53 8.54 -5.07 -1.62
N PHE A 54 7.91 -4.04 -2.22
CA PHE A 54 6.86 -4.26 -3.21
C PHE A 54 7.49 -4.69 -4.54
N ARG A 55 8.01 -5.92 -4.60
CA ARG A 55 8.71 -6.43 -5.77
C ARG A 55 7.76 -6.42 -6.97
N ALA A 56 8.13 -5.72 -8.03
CA ALA A 56 7.35 -5.65 -9.27
C ALA A 56 7.57 -6.91 -10.12
N VAL A 57 7.26 -8.08 -9.54
CA VAL A 57 7.34 -9.39 -10.19
C VAL A 57 6.00 -9.76 -10.81
N ALA A 58 5.98 -10.77 -11.68
CA ALA A 58 4.76 -11.34 -12.29
C ALA A 58 3.89 -12.12 -11.29
N GLN A 59 3.67 -11.57 -10.10
CA GLN A 59 2.81 -12.12 -9.06
C GLN A 59 1.53 -11.29 -8.97
N PRO A 60 0.41 -11.92 -8.59
CA PRO A 60 -0.81 -11.19 -8.35
C PRO A 60 -0.65 -10.24 -7.16
N LEU A 61 -1.13 -9.01 -7.31
CA LEU A 61 -1.15 -7.99 -6.27
C LEU A 61 -2.59 -7.70 -5.88
N PHE A 62 -2.87 -7.79 -4.59
CA PHE A 62 -4.16 -7.41 -4.02
C PHE A 62 -3.94 -6.42 -2.87
N ALA A 63 -4.84 -5.46 -2.76
CA ALA A 63 -4.90 -4.59 -1.60
C ALA A 63 -6.35 -4.34 -1.19
N PHE A 64 -6.57 -4.21 0.10
CA PHE A 64 -7.88 -4.07 0.71
C PHE A 64 -7.84 -3.01 1.81
N VAL A 65 -8.97 -2.33 1.99
CA VAL A 65 -9.23 -1.53 3.19
C VAL A 65 -10.45 -2.12 3.88
N GLY A 66 -10.21 -2.96 4.88
CA GLY A 66 -11.24 -3.80 5.50
C GLY A 66 -11.82 -4.78 4.47
N LYS A 67 -13.10 -4.61 4.12
CA LYS A 67 -13.79 -5.42 3.10
C LYS A 67 -13.76 -4.80 1.70
N THR A 68 -13.25 -3.57 1.56
CA THR A 68 -13.29 -2.84 0.30
C THR A 68 -12.04 -3.15 -0.54
N PRO A 69 -12.18 -3.76 -1.73
CA PRO A 69 -11.04 -4.05 -2.60
C PRO A 69 -10.53 -2.77 -3.27
N VAL A 70 -9.21 -2.60 -3.31
CA VAL A 70 -8.56 -1.58 -4.11
C VAL A 70 -8.48 -2.06 -5.56
N ARG A 71 -8.88 -1.21 -6.50
CA ARG A 71 -8.89 -1.45 -7.94
C ARG A 71 -7.77 -0.68 -8.62
N PHE A 72 -7.46 -1.06 -9.87
CA PHE A 72 -6.43 -0.41 -10.69
C PHE A 72 -5.07 -0.33 -9.99
N LEU A 73 -4.71 -1.39 -9.28
CA LEU A 73 -3.47 -1.46 -8.51
C LEU A 73 -2.24 -1.37 -9.42
N ARG A 74 -1.27 -0.56 -9.01
CA ARG A 74 0.01 -0.41 -9.67
C ARG A 74 1.11 -0.27 -8.64
N ILE A 75 2.20 -1.01 -8.83
CA ILE A 75 3.44 -0.79 -8.08
C ILE A 75 4.23 0.32 -8.77
N SER A 76 4.69 1.30 -8.01
CA SER A 76 5.58 2.34 -8.52
C SER A 76 6.91 1.76 -8.99
N PRO A 77 7.57 2.35 -10.00
CA PRO A 77 8.84 1.84 -10.53
C PRO A 77 9.98 1.75 -9.51
N ASP A 78 9.88 2.48 -8.39
CA ASP A 78 10.85 2.47 -7.30
C ASP A 78 10.59 1.36 -6.26
N GLU A 79 9.54 0.55 -6.45
CA GLU A 79 9.12 -0.55 -5.57
C GLU A 79 8.84 -0.13 -4.11
N ARG A 80 8.55 1.15 -3.89
CA ARG A 80 8.33 1.74 -2.56
C ARG A 80 6.91 2.21 -2.33
N SER A 81 6.09 2.24 -3.37
CA SER A 81 4.67 2.52 -3.23
C SER A 81 3.79 1.66 -4.12
N ILE A 82 2.56 1.48 -3.66
CA ILE A 82 1.46 0.89 -4.40
C ILE A 82 0.36 1.94 -4.49
N GLU A 83 -0.10 2.19 -5.70
CA GLU A 83 -1.19 3.12 -5.98
C GLU A 83 -2.44 2.33 -6.39
N GLY A 84 -3.61 2.87 -6.06
CA GLY A 84 -4.87 2.28 -6.50
C GLY A 84 -6.08 3.14 -6.15
N ILE A 85 -7.26 2.66 -6.54
CA ILE A 85 -8.52 3.37 -6.38
C ILE A 85 -9.52 2.50 -5.62
N LEU A 86 -10.09 3.07 -4.56
CA LEU A 86 -11.28 2.56 -3.90
C LEU A 86 -12.51 3.20 -4.54
N LEU A 87 -13.37 2.37 -5.12
CA LEU A 87 -14.63 2.83 -5.72
C LEU A 87 -15.69 3.10 -4.66
N ASP A 88 -15.64 2.35 -3.55
CA ASP A 88 -16.55 2.48 -2.42
C ASP A 88 -15.81 3.01 -1.19
N MET A 89 -16.51 3.74 -0.34
CA MET A 89 -15.95 4.28 0.90
C MET A 89 -15.75 3.14 1.92
N PRO A 90 -14.55 2.95 2.48
CA PRO A 90 -14.35 1.98 3.55
C PRO A 90 -15.07 2.36 4.85
N GLU A 91 -15.33 1.37 5.68
CA GLU A 91 -15.83 1.57 7.05
C GLU A 91 -14.72 2.16 7.94
N ASP A 92 -15.10 3.01 8.90
CA ASP A 92 -14.14 3.48 9.90
C ASP A 92 -13.56 2.29 10.69
N ASP A 93 -12.32 2.43 11.14
CA ASP A 93 -11.54 1.39 11.82
C ASP A 93 -11.10 0.20 10.94
N ALA A 94 -11.35 0.25 9.63
CA ALA A 94 -10.85 -0.75 8.69
C ALA A 94 -9.31 -0.75 8.57
N HIS A 95 -8.68 -1.92 8.50
CA HIS A 95 -7.24 -2.02 8.27
C HIS A 95 -6.88 -1.99 6.78
N VAL A 96 -5.71 -1.43 6.46
CA VAL A 96 -5.12 -1.50 5.12
C VAL A 96 -4.27 -2.76 5.04
N ASP A 97 -4.62 -3.65 4.13
CA ASP A 97 -3.96 -4.93 3.88
C ASP A 97 -3.42 -4.96 2.45
N VAL A 98 -2.19 -5.45 2.28
CA VAL A 98 -1.55 -5.71 0.98
C VAL A 98 -1.12 -7.16 0.94
N VAL A 99 -1.44 -7.84 -0.16
CA VAL A 99 -1.06 -9.23 -0.44
C VAL A 99 -0.33 -9.26 -1.77
N LEU A 100 0.89 -9.81 -1.76
CA LEU A 100 1.72 -10.01 -2.95
C LEU A 100 1.96 -11.51 -3.13
N GLY A 101 1.47 -12.06 -4.24
CA GLY A 101 1.53 -13.51 -4.48
C GLY A 101 0.75 -14.31 -3.44
N ASP A 102 1.21 -15.53 -3.17
CA ASP A 102 0.49 -16.49 -2.32
C ASP A 102 0.96 -16.51 -0.86
N GLN A 103 2.05 -15.80 -0.52
CA GLN A 103 2.73 -15.94 0.78
C GLN A 103 3.05 -14.62 1.48
N ASP A 104 3.16 -13.50 0.76
CA ASP A 104 3.53 -12.22 1.36
C ASP A 104 2.28 -11.37 1.66
N HIS A 105 2.06 -11.11 2.95
CA HIS A 105 0.97 -10.26 3.45
C HIS A 105 1.51 -9.24 4.46
N ALA A 106 1.06 -8.00 4.32
CA ALA A 106 1.30 -6.96 5.32
C ALA A 106 0.02 -6.20 5.63
N ARG A 107 -0.09 -5.83 6.90
CA ARG A 107 -1.15 -4.99 7.44
C ARG A 107 -0.55 -3.72 8.01
N HIS A 108 -1.14 -2.59 7.65
CA HIS A 108 -0.78 -1.33 8.29
C HIS A 108 -1.36 -1.28 9.72
N PRO A 109 -0.56 -0.91 10.74
CA PRO A 109 -1.01 -0.91 12.13
C PRO A 109 -2.06 0.16 12.42
N ARG A 110 -1.99 1.31 11.74
CA ARG A 110 -2.98 2.39 11.90
C ARG A 110 -4.23 2.08 11.08
N PRO A 111 -5.41 1.96 11.71
CA PRO A 111 -6.66 1.75 10.98
C PRO A 111 -7.10 3.02 10.26
N PHE A 112 -7.97 2.86 9.28
CA PHE A 112 -8.56 3.93 8.49
C PHE A 112 -9.58 4.72 9.29
N LYS A 113 -9.60 6.04 9.07
CA LYS A 113 -10.64 6.96 9.53
C LYS A 113 -11.02 7.87 8.36
N LYS A 114 -12.32 8.12 8.14
CA LYS A 114 -12.81 8.97 7.04
C LYS A 114 -12.24 10.39 7.04
N GLU A 115 -11.87 10.91 8.20
CA GLU A 115 -11.23 12.22 8.34
C GLU A 115 -9.80 12.27 7.77
N MET A 116 -9.13 11.12 7.59
CA MET A 116 -7.81 11.03 6.98
C MET A 116 -7.87 11.26 5.46
N ILE A 117 -9.05 11.21 4.85
CA ILE A 117 -9.21 11.44 3.42
C ILE A 117 -9.09 12.94 3.14
N LYS A 118 -8.07 13.30 2.37
CA LYS A 118 -7.95 14.65 1.84
C LYS A 118 -9.02 14.89 0.78
N ARG A 119 -9.96 15.79 1.09
CA ARG A 119 -11.08 16.11 0.21
C ARG A 119 -10.70 17.13 -0.85
N ILE A 120 -11.33 17.03 -2.02
CA ILE A 120 -11.25 18.09 -3.04
C ILE A 120 -11.93 19.33 -2.45
N LYS A 121 -11.20 20.45 -2.36
CA LYS A 121 -11.80 21.73 -2.00
C LYS A 121 -12.83 22.09 -3.08
N SER A 122 -14.10 22.09 -2.69
CA SER A 122 -15.19 22.59 -3.54
C SER A 122 -15.15 24.12 -3.60
#